data_AF-A0A369T949-F1
#
_entry.id   AF-A0A369T949-F1
#
_cell.length_a   1.000
_cell.length_b   1.000
_cell.length_c   1.000
_cell.angle_alpha   90.00
_cell.angle_beta   90.00
_cell.angle_gamma   90.00
#
_symmetry.space_group_name_H-M   'P 1'
#
loop_
_entity.id
_entity.type
_entity.pdbx_description
1 polymer ?
#
loop_
_entity_poly.entity_id
_entity_poly.type
_entity_poly.pdbx_seq_one_letter_code
_entity_poly.pdbx_strand_id
1 'polypeptide(L)'
;MAEPIVFIDIKENEERARLSLQQRLEGLEKRAKDSVLSLSERHELDELKKTADALKKARRQTPVVVDPLYKALQEDLRPYLNTGGQDPAIGPHLEGMLPSQYKDGGNPGYAGLTFRERAFAAVYGVLQRDGLSNPEHSRFKSEVSVALAEYNNDAELYDAVLKTLVEDPDVTSRPEALTKRWVIIAQNLSKSGVQADDDKLPIYIRSGIEDVVSPGTDDTPGFATEIMLPDLEAGTVVEIKANNLRAAQAIFFASMMEEAGLWAVRDKIAELFQYGYLPFTRGFAGDYLYNVVLRKVAVRISEEERRTLYARLFGVPGGNPMMNGGGYREFYDHLDLAASSVVTLLRDLNKSENLIFINQERARKSLRDLAAGLSLHAYGVAYFAAVELQKEINDISRFLGDPEVQRMYGANDMWQVIDQVKIAELNMRSNTTRAKTVANAVAVIIRWCAKNAGALASSSVIRIIDIEELRNPRMSRPVEALSDPTDYDLAVACEQYLAMTSQGEQTIQRLGTNPVEANIPSSQPVRIPQVARDALESVGIPFGRRS
;
A
#
# COMPACT_ATOMS: atom_id res chain seq x y z
N MET A 1 -41.58 -19.09 19.94
CA MET A 1 -41.72 -17.94 19.02
C MET A 1 -40.38 -17.83 18.33
N ALA A 2 -40.35 -17.65 17.00
CA ALA A 2 -39.09 -17.40 16.31
C ALA A 2 -38.43 -16.15 16.90
N GLU A 3 -37.11 -16.09 16.90
CA GLU A 3 -36.38 -14.87 17.27
C GLU A 3 -36.16 -14.01 16.02
N PRO A 4 -36.08 -12.67 16.16
CA PRO A 4 -35.86 -11.78 15.02
C PRO A 4 -34.46 -11.98 14.43
N ILE A 5 -34.36 -11.89 13.10
CA ILE A 5 -33.14 -11.93 12.33
C ILE A 5 -32.38 -10.62 12.53
N VAL A 6 -31.16 -10.74 13.05
CA VAL A 6 -30.22 -9.63 13.18
C VAL A 6 -29.17 -9.74 12.08
N PHE A 7 -29.14 -8.79 11.15
CA PHE A 7 -28.06 -8.68 10.17
C PHE A 7 -26.84 -8.03 10.83
N ILE A 8 -25.84 -8.84 11.17
CA ILE A 8 -24.69 -8.41 11.99
C ILE A 8 -23.89 -7.32 11.27
N ASP A 9 -23.61 -7.51 9.99
CA ASP A 9 -22.82 -6.59 9.18
C ASP A 9 -23.50 -5.22 8.98
N ILE A 10 -24.83 -5.20 8.84
CA ILE A 10 -25.61 -3.94 8.86
C ILE A 10 -25.49 -3.25 10.23
N LYS A 11 -25.61 -4.02 11.33
CA LYS A 11 -25.48 -3.49 12.69
C LYS A 11 -24.08 -2.90 12.93
N GLU A 12 -23.03 -3.65 12.62
CA GLU A 12 -21.64 -3.25 12.84
C GLU A 12 -21.25 -2.02 12.02
N ASN A 13 -21.72 -1.92 10.77
CA ASN A 13 -21.46 -0.73 9.94
C ASN A 13 -22.15 0.51 10.50
N GLU A 14 -23.38 0.39 11.00
CA GLU A 14 -24.06 1.49 11.69
C GLU A 14 -23.32 1.89 12.97
N GLU A 15 -22.84 0.94 13.78
CA GLU A 15 -22.03 1.23 14.96
C GLU A 15 -20.73 1.96 14.61
N ARG A 16 -20.04 1.51 13.56
CA ARG A 16 -18.85 2.19 13.02
C ARG A 16 -19.16 3.61 12.52
N ALA A 17 -20.27 3.78 11.80
CA ALA A 17 -20.71 5.10 11.33
C ALA A 17 -21.04 6.05 12.48
N ARG A 18 -21.70 5.56 13.54
CA ARG A 18 -21.97 6.34 14.77
C ARG A 18 -20.69 6.75 15.48
N LEU A 19 -19.72 5.85 15.60
CA LEU A 19 -18.44 6.16 16.23
C LEU A 19 -17.67 7.22 15.43
N SER A 20 -17.61 7.07 14.11
CA SER A 20 -16.98 8.05 13.21
C SER A 20 -17.65 9.43 13.32
N LEU A 21 -18.99 9.46 13.35
CA LEU A 21 -19.76 10.69 13.55
C LEU A 21 -19.41 11.36 14.87
N GLN A 22 -19.37 10.60 15.98
CA GLN A 22 -19.03 11.12 17.30
C GLN A 22 -17.60 11.67 17.35
N GLN A 23 -16.63 10.94 16.81
CA GLN A 23 -15.24 11.39 16.74
C GLN A 23 -15.09 12.68 15.92
N ARG A 24 -15.80 12.78 14.80
CA ARG A 24 -15.81 13.98 13.95
C ARG A 24 -16.44 15.17 14.66
N LEU A 25 -17.56 14.95 15.35
CA LEU A 25 -18.24 15.97 16.17
C LEU A 25 -17.32 16.50 17.27
N GLU A 26 -16.72 15.61 18.07
CA GLU A 26 -15.79 15.98 19.15
C GLU A 26 -14.56 16.74 18.61
N GLY A 27 -14.02 16.32 17.47
CA GLY A 27 -12.90 16.98 16.81
C GLY A 27 -13.24 18.41 16.35
N LEU A 28 -14.41 18.61 15.73
CA LEU A 28 -14.87 19.93 15.31
C LEU A 28 -15.24 20.83 16.51
N GLU A 29 -15.85 20.29 17.56
CA GLU A 29 -16.13 21.04 18.80
C GLU A 29 -14.86 21.49 19.51
N LYS A 30 -13.83 20.64 19.57
CA LYS A 30 -12.53 21.01 20.11
C LYS A 30 -11.89 22.12 19.30
N ARG A 31 -11.88 21.98 17.96
CA ARG A 31 -11.35 23.03 17.08
C ARG A 31 -12.12 24.33 17.13
N ALA A 32 -13.44 24.28 17.34
CA ALA A 32 -14.26 25.48 17.54
C ALA A 32 -13.90 26.26 18.81
N LYS A 33 -13.38 25.58 19.85
CA LYS A 33 -12.85 26.20 21.07
C LYS A 33 -11.46 26.80 20.84
N ASP A 34 -10.61 26.08 20.10
CA ASP A 34 -9.20 26.44 19.94
C ASP A 34 -8.96 27.45 18.79
N SER A 35 -9.87 27.54 17.81
CA SER A 35 -9.67 28.29 16.55
C SER A 35 -10.97 28.71 15.87
N VAL A 36 -10.88 29.65 14.91
CA VAL A 36 -12.03 30.06 14.09
C VAL A 36 -12.29 28.99 13.03
N LEU A 37 -13.43 28.30 13.12
CA LEU A 37 -13.91 27.38 12.08
C LEU A 37 -14.26 28.14 10.79
N SER A 38 -13.95 27.52 9.64
CA SER A 38 -14.42 27.96 8.33
C SER A 38 -15.96 27.87 8.22
N LEU A 39 -16.55 28.56 7.24
CA LEU A 39 -18.00 28.54 7.03
C LEU A 39 -18.52 27.11 6.77
N SER A 40 -17.77 26.32 5.99
CA SER A 40 -18.09 24.91 5.71
C SER A 40 -18.07 24.06 6.97
N GLU A 41 -17.03 24.19 7.80
CA GLU A 41 -16.90 23.43 9.05
C GLU A 41 -17.96 23.81 10.09
N ARG A 42 -18.43 25.06 10.11
CA ARG A 42 -19.55 25.47 10.98
C ARG A 42 -20.84 24.82 10.54
N HIS A 43 -21.12 24.83 9.23
CA HIS A 43 -22.29 24.15 8.69
C HIS A 43 -22.24 22.64 8.96
N GLU A 44 -21.07 22.01 8.76
CA GLU A 44 -20.84 20.60 9.10
C GLU A 44 -21.10 20.34 10.60
N LEU A 45 -20.54 21.16 11.49
CA LEU A 45 -20.74 21.03 12.92
C LEU A 45 -22.22 21.13 13.32
N ASP A 46 -22.98 22.07 12.75
CA ASP A 46 -24.40 22.24 13.02
C ASP A 46 -25.22 21.02 12.54
N GLU A 47 -24.92 20.48 11.36
CA GLU A 47 -25.56 19.27 10.84
C GLU A 47 -25.23 18.02 11.67
N LEU A 48 -23.97 17.88 12.10
CA LEU A 48 -23.56 16.79 12.99
C LEU A 48 -24.23 16.87 14.35
N LYS A 49 -24.40 18.07 14.92
CA LYS A 49 -25.14 18.27 16.17
C LYS A 49 -26.61 17.90 16.03
N LYS A 50 -27.28 18.34 14.97
CA LYS A 50 -28.68 17.95 14.68
C LYS A 50 -28.81 16.44 14.59
N THR A 51 -27.87 15.77 13.90
CA THR A 51 -27.87 14.31 13.74
C THR A 51 -27.62 13.60 15.07
N ALA A 52 -26.67 14.07 15.87
CA ALA A 52 -26.39 13.51 17.20
C ALA A 52 -27.57 13.69 18.17
N ASP A 53 -28.27 14.83 18.11
CA ASP A 53 -29.48 15.07 18.90
C ASP A 53 -30.64 14.19 18.45
N ALA A 54 -30.79 13.96 17.13
CA ALA A 54 -31.76 13.02 16.59
C ALA A 54 -31.48 11.59 17.07
N LEU A 55 -30.22 11.15 17.09
CA LEU A 55 -29.80 9.85 17.62
C LEU A 55 -30.09 9.71 19.12
N LYS A 56 -29.85 10.76 19.92
CA LYS A 56 -30.18 10.76 21.36
C LYS A 56 -31.69 10.70 21.62
N LYS A 57 -32.49 11.35 20.76
CA LYS A 57 -33.96 11.35 20.85
C LYS A 57 -34.60 10.10 20.25
N ALA A 58 -33.86 9.34 19.43
CA ALA A 58 -34.35 8.13 18.80
C ALA A 58 -34.77 7.13 19.88
N ARG A 59 -36.07 6.90 20.00
CA ARG A 59 -36.65 5.81 20.79
C ARG A 59 -36.73 4.57 19.92
N ARG A 60 -36.93 3.38 20.53
CA ARG A 60 -37.13 2.11 19.81
C ARG A 60 -38.17 2.18 18.66
N GLN A 61 -39.14 3.09 18.73
CA GLN A 61 -40.20 3.26 17.72
C GLN A 61 -39.81 4.16 16.53
N THR A 62 -38.75 4.97 16.64
CA THR A 62 -38.25 5.85 15.58
C THR A 62 -36.74 5.70 15.44
N PRO A 63 -36.25 4.55 14.93
CA PRO A 63 -34.83 4.35 14.76
C PRO A 63 -34.29 5.35 13.72
N VAL A 64 -33.07 5.82 13.96
CA VAL A 64 -32.33 6.71 13.06
C VAL A 64 -31.07 5.97 12.66
N VAL A 65 -30.85 5.88 11.35
CA VAL A 65 -29.66 5.26 10.74
C VAL A 65 -28.72 6.37 10.30
N VAL A 66 -27.42 6.17 10.46
CA VAL A 66 -26.36 7.08 9.98
C VAL A 66 -25.38 6.43 9.02
N ASP A 67 -25.39 5.11 8.86
CA ASP A 67 -24.62 4.37 7.86
C ASP A 67 -24.84 4.98 6.46
N PRO A 68 -23.79 5.56 5.84
CA PRO A 68 -23.88 6.12 4.50
C PRO A 68 -24.29 5.08 3.45
N LEU A 69 -23.79 3.84 3.55
CA LEU A 69 -24.11 2.77 2.61
C LEU A 69 -25.60 2.42 2.68
N TYR A 70 -26.12 2.22 3.88
CA TYR A 70 -27.53 1.92 4.10
C TYR A 70 -28.44 3.03 3.56
N LYS A 71 -28.11 4.30 3.82
CA LYS A 71 -28.88 5.45 3.33
C LYS A 71 -28.88 5.58 1.81
N ALA A 72 -27.70 5.48 1.21
CA ALA A 72 -27.57 5.55 -0.25
C ALA A 72 -28.34 4.41 -0.91
N LEU A 73 -28.25 3.21 -0.35
CA LEU A 73 -28.99 2.06 -0.84
C LEU A 73 -30.51 2.24 -0.69
N GLN A 74 -30.98 2.78 0.42
CA GLN A 74 -32.41 3.11 0.62
C GLN A 74 -32.91 4.11 -0.43
N GLU A 75 -32.10 5.11 -0.77
CA GLU A 75 -32.43 6.12 -1.77
C GLU A 75 -32.44 5.53 -3.18
N ASP A 76 -31.39 4.79 -3.57
CA ASP A 76 -31.24 4.25 -4.92
C ASP A 76 -32.18 3.08 -5.20
N LEU A 77 -32.50 2.23 -4.22
CA LEU A 77 -33.49 1.16 -4.38
C LEU A 77 -34.94 1.64 -4.29
N ARG A 78 -35.16 2.88 -3.84
CA ARG A 78 -36.50 3.46 -3.68
C ARG A 78 -37.37 3.35 -4.95
N PRO A 79 -36.89 3.64 -6.17
CA PRO A 79 -37.70 3.54 -7.38
C PRO A 79 -38.02 2.11 -7.78
N TYR A 80 -37.09 1.18 -7.55
CA TYR A 80 -37.19 -0.21 -7.98
C TYR A 80 -38.07 -1.06 -7.06
N LEU A 81 -38.04 -0.75 -5.76
CA LEU A 81 -38.77 -1.50 -4.76
C LEU A 81 -40.13 -0.88 -4.41
N ASN A 82 -40.43 0.39 -4.74
CA ASN A 82 -41.74 1.02 -4.42
C ASN A 82 -42.76 0.98 -5.56
N THR A 83 -42.77 -0.08 -6.37
CA THR A 83 -43.74 -0.29 -7.46
C THR A 83 -45.12 -0.69 -6.92
N GLY A 84 -45.87 0.25 -6.35
CA GLY A 84 -47.35 0.20 -6.21
C GLY A 84 -47.98 -0.83 -5.26
N GLY A 85 -47.20 -1.67 -4.57
CA GLY A 85 -47.72 -2.63 -3.57
C GLY A 85 -47.97 -2.04 -2.18
N GLN A 86 -48.77 -2.75 -1.36
CA GLN A 86 -49.10 -2.38 0.04
C GLN A 86 -47.91 -2.37 1.01
N ASP A 87 -46.75 -2.89 0.61
CA ASP A 87 -45.58 -2.92 1.47
C ASP A 87 -44.99 -1.51 1.65
N PRO A 88 -44.65 -1.09 2.88
CA PRO A 88 -44.03 0.19 3.14
C PRO A 88 -42.62 0.27 2.54
N ALA A 89 -42.14 1.50 2.29
CA ALA A 89 -40.76 1.73 1.93
C ALA A 89 -39.82 1.18 3.02
N ILE A 90 -38.63 0.72 2.63
CA ILE A 90 -37.63 0.19 3.56
C ILE A 90 -37.24 1.29 4.54
N GLY A 91 -37.75 1.18 5.76
CA GLY A 91 -37.45 2.08 6.86
C GLY A 91 -36.07 1.83 7.47
N PRO A 92 -35.68 2.66 8.45
CA PRO A 92 -34.44 2.47 9.20
C PRO A 92 -34.37 1.10 9.89
N HIS A 93 -33.19 0.50 9.97
CA HIS A 93 -32.99 -0.72 10.78
C HIS A 93 -32.88 -0.37 12.28
N LEU A 94 -33.18 -1.32 13.16
CA LEU A 94 -32.95 -1.22 14.61
C LEU A 94 -31.98 -2.31 15.04
N GLU A 95 -30.73 -1.95 15.35
CA GLU A 95 -29.67 -2.90 15.75
C GLU A 95 -29.47 -4.05 14.75
N GLY A 96 -29.68 -3.79 13.46
CA GLY A 96 -29.54 -4.78 12.38
C GLY A 96 -30.85 -5.51 12.03
N MET A 97 -31.92 -5.31 12.81
CA MET A 97 -33.25 -5.80 12.48
C MET A 97 -33.94 -4.87 11.47
N LEU A 98 -34.53 -5.46 10.43
CA LEU A 98 -35.27 -4.71 9.42
C LEU A 98 -36.69 -4.36 9.91
N PRO A 99 -37.32 -3.28 9.39
CA PRO A 99 -38.59 -2.72 9.87
C PRO A 99 -39.71 -3.72 10.16
N SER A 100 -39.95 -4.70 9.30
CA SER A 100 -41.01 -5.70 9.45
C SER A 100 -40.89 -6.55 10.72
N GLN A 101 -39.69 -6.66 11.28
CA GLN A 101 -39.41 -7.50 12.43
C GLN A 101 -39.67 -6.81 13.77
N TYR A 102 -39.71 -5.48 13.80
CA TYR A 102 -39.85 -4.71 15.05
C TYR A 102 -41.00 -3.70 15.07
N LYS A 103 -41.62 -3.39 13.92
CA LYS A 103 -42.82 -2.52 13.84
C LYS A 103 -44.10 -3.33 14.00
N ASP A 104 -45.11 -2.72 14.65
CA ASP A 104 -46.52 -3.14 14.66
C ASP A 104 -46.80 -4.64 14.91
N GLY A 105 -46.12 -5.25 15.89
CA GLY A 105 -46.31 -6.67 16.22
C GLY A 105 -45.65 -7.61 15.21
N GLY A 106 -44.57 -7.13 14.56
CA GLY A 106 -43.78 -7.83 13.56
C GLY A 106 -43.58 -9.32 13.85
N ASN A 107 -43.74 -10.13 12.80
CA ASN A 107 -43.52 -11.56 12.88
C ASN A 107 -41.99 -11.79 12.93
N PRO A 108 -41.43 -12.37 13.99
CA PRO A 108 -39.99 -12.61 14.05
C PRO A 108 -39.57 -13.75 13.09
N GLY A 109 -38.29 -13.77 12.73
CA GLY A 109 -37.71 -14.80 11.86
C GLY A 109 -37.88 -14.51 10.37
N TYR A 110 -37.55 -15.52 9.54
CA TYR A 110 -37.52 -15.38 8.08
C TYR A 110 -38.87 -15.01 7.48
N ALA A 111 -39.95 -15.62 7.98
CA ALA A 111 -41.31 -15.36 7.54
C ALA A 111 -41.80 -13.92 7.84
N GLY A 112 -41.08 -13.18 8.69
CA GLY A 112 -41.34 -11.78 8.97
C GLY A 112 -40.81 -10.81 7.93
N LEU A 113 -39.72 -11.18 7.25
CA LEU A 113 -39.08 -10.30 6.29
C LEU A 113 -39.94 -10.18 5.03
N THR A 114 -40.16 -8.95 4.58
CA THR A 114 -40.78 -8.70 3.27
C THR A 114 -39.79 -9.06 2.16
N PHE A 115 -40.30 -9.33 0.95
CA PHE A 115 -39.46 -9.53 -0.24
C PHE A 115 -38.49 -8.36 -0.44
N ARG A 116 -38.96 -7.12 -0.22
CA ARG A 116 -38.13 -5.91 -0.37
C ARG A 116 -36.98 -5.85 0.62
N GLU A 117 -37.22 -6.26 1.86
CA GLU A 117 -36.19 -6.30 2.89
C GLU A 117 -35.16 -7.40 2.64
N ARG A 118 -35.58 -8.56 2.10
CA ARG A 118 -34.65 -9.60 1.66
C ARG A 118 -33.81 -9.12 0.47
N ALA A 119 -34.42 -8.56 -0.55
CA ALA A 119 -33.72 -7.97 -1.68
C ALA A 119 -32.72 -6.89 -1.24
N PHE A 120 -33.12 -6.00 -0.33
CA PHE A 120 -32.23 -4.97 0.21
C PHE A 120 -31.05 -5.55 0.97
N ALA A 121 -31.28 -6.53 1.86
CA ALA A 121 -30.20 -7.19 2.59
C ALA A 121 -29.26 -7.96 1.65
N ALA A 122 -29.79 -8.61 0.60
CA ALA A 122 -28.98 -9.28 -0.41
C ALA A 122 -28.10 -8.28 -1.19
N VAL A 123 -28.69 -7.20 -1.69
CA VAL A 123 -27.94 -6.15 -2.42
C VAL A 123 -26.87 -5.53 -1.53
N TYR A 124 -27.20 -5.26 -0.25
CA TYR A 124 -26.22 -4.78 0.72
C TYR A 124 -25.04 -5.77 0.87
N GLY A 125 -25.33 -7.07 0.97
CA GLY A 125 -24.31 -8.12 1.05
C GLY A 125 -23.47 -8.27 -0.22
N VAL A 126 -24.07 -8.14 -1.42
CA VAL A 126 -23.35 -8.12 -2.70
C VAL A 126 -22.36 -6.95 -2.75
N LEU A 127 -22.81 -5.74 -2.41
CA LEU A 127 -21.93 -4.56 -2.41
C LEU A 127 -20.78 -4.70 -1.40
N GLN A 128 -21.01 -5.34 -0.25
CA GLN A 128 -19.94 -5.66 0.70
C GLN A 128 -19.00 -6.75 0.21
N ARG A 129 -19.51 -7.78 -0.47
CA ARG A 129 -18.70 -8.83 -1.10
C ARG A 129 -17.72 -8.21 -2.10
N ASP A 130 -18.22 -7.29 -2.92
CA ASP A 130 -17.48 -6.70 -4.02
C ASP A 130 -16.63 -5.47 -3.61
N GLY A 131 -16.61 -5.13 -2.31
CA GLY A 131 -15.82 -4.02 -1.77
C GLY A 131 -16.36 -2.63 -2.12
N LEU A 132 -17.61 -2.55 -2.59
CA LEU A 132 -18.28 -1.34 -3.05
C LEU A 132 -19.13 -0.69 -1.95
N SER A 133 -18.56 -0.59 -0.74
CA SER A 133 -19.27 -0.04 0.43
C SER A 133 -19.29 1.49 0.50
N ASN A 134 -18.66 2.19 -0.46
CA ASN A 134 -18.62 3.65 -0.52
C ASN A 134 -19.63 4.21 -1.54
N PRO A 135 -20.71 4.89 -1.09
CA PRO A 135 -21.70 5.50 -1.98
C PRO A 135 -21.16 6.55 -2.96
N GLU A 136 -20.05 7.21 -2.62
CA GLU A 136 -19.45 8.26 -3.45
C GLU A 136 -18.72 7.71 -4.69
N HIS A 137 -18.62 6.38 -4.81
CA HIS A 137 -17.98 5.75 -5.94
C HIS A 137 -18.80 5.99 -7.23
N SER A 138 -18.15 6.39 -8.32
CA SER A 138 -18.81 6.76 -9.57
C SER A 138 -19.66 5.63 -10.19
N ARG A 139 -19.31 4.37 -9.87
CA ARG A 139 -20.06 3.17 -10.31
C ARG A 139 -21.14 2.72 -9.33
N PHE A 140 -21.30 3.34 -8.16
CA PHE A 140 -22.18 2.83 -7.11
C PHE A 140 -23.60 2.50 -7.62
N LYS A 141 -24.23 3.43 -8.35
CA LYS A 141 -25.58 3.24 -8.90
C LYS A 141 -25.70 2.10 -9.90
N SER A 142 -24.71 1.95 -10.79
CA SER A 142 -24.72 0.83 -11.74
C SER A 142 -24.55 -0.50 -11.01
N GLU A 143 -23.70 -0.54 -9.98
CA GLU A 143 -23.44 -1.76 -9.19
C GLU A 143 -24.64 -2.14 -8.31
N VAL A 144 -25.37 -1.16 -7.75
CA VAL A 144 -26.65 -1.41 -7.07
C VAL A 144 -27.65 -2.09 -8.01
N SER A 145 -27.69 -1.66 -9.27
CA SER A 145 -28.58 -2.25 -10.29
C SER A 145 -28.15 -3.67 -10.66
N VAL A 146 -26.84 -3.92 -10.79
CA VAL A 146 -26.27 -5.24 -11.07
C VAL A 146 -26.54 -6.20 -9.90
N ALA A 147 -26.31 -5.76 -8.67
CA ALA A 147 -26.58 -6.53 -7.46
C ALA A 147 -28.07 -6.87 -7.31
N LEU A 148 -28.96 -5.93 -7.63
CA LEU A 148 -30.40 -6.18 -7.62
C LEU A 148 -30.79 -7.19 -8.70
N ALA A 149 -30.19 -7.11 -9.89
CA ALA A 149 -30.42 -8.09 -10.95
C ALA A 149 -29.89 -9.48 -10.55
N GLU A 150 -28.72 -9.56 -9.89
CA GLU A 150 -28.15 -10.80 -9.37
C GLU A 150 -29.13 -11.48 -8.38
N TYR A 151 -29.66 -10.74 -7.41
CA TYR A 151 -30.67 -11.28 -6.49
C TYR A 151 -31.95 -11.69 -7.22
N ASN A 152 -32.48 -10.86 -8.12
CA ASN A 152 -33.75 -11.15 -8.79
C ASN A 152 -33.69 -12.38 -9.72
N ASN A 153 -32.53 -12.66 -10.31
CA ASN A 153 -32.37 -13.82 -11.19
C ASN A 153 -32.49 -15.15 -10.43
N ASP A 154 -32.02 -15.20 -9.18
CA ASP A 154 -31.98 -16.41 -8.34
C ASP A 154 -32.70 -16.21 -6.99
N ALA A 155 -33.76 -15.39 -6.98
CA ALA A 155 -34.38 -14.92 -5.74
C ALA A 155 -34.85 -16.07 -4.83
N GLU A 156 -35.40 -17.14 -5.41
CA GLU A 156 -35.85 -18.32 -4.68
C GLU A 156 -34.70 -19.05 -3.98
N LEU A 157 -33.54 -19.15 -4.64
CA LEU A 157 -32.36 -19.80 -4.06
C LEU A 157 -31.77 -18.94 -2.94
N TYR A 158 -31.65 -17.62 -3.15
CA TYR A 158 -31.23 -16.70 -2.10
C TYR A 158 -32.16 -16.78 -0.87
N ASP A 159 -33.46 -16.78 -1.10
CA ASP A 159 -34.48 -16.90 -0.07
C ASP A 159 -34.36 -18.22 0.71
N ALA A 160 -34.16 -19.35 0.01
CA ALA A 160 -33.96 -20.66 0.62
C ALA A 160 -32.66 -20.74 1.45
N VAL A 161 -31.57 -20.13 0.98
CA VAL A 161 -30.30 -20.07 1.71
C VAL A 161 -30.45 -19.23 2.97
N LEU A 162 -31.08 -18.05 2.91
CA LEU A 162 -31.28 -17.20 4.10
C LEU A 162 -32.13 -17.91 5.15
N LYS A 163 -33.23 -18.53 4.71
CA LYS A 163 -34.11 -19.29 5.59
C LYS A 163 -33.34 -20.38 6.32
N THR A 164 -32.54 -21.15 5.59
CA THR A 164 -31.73 -22.23 6.16
C THR A 164 -30.68 -21.70 7.14
N LEU A 165 -29.97 -20.62 6.79
CA LEU A 165 -28.94 -20.03 7.66
C LEU A 165 -29.47 -19.55 9.01
N VAL A 166 -30.73 -19.11 9.06
CA VAL A 166 -31.36 -18.53 10.24
C VAL A 166 -32.17 -19.55 11.04
N GLU A 167 -32.83 -20.50 10.36
CA GLU A 167 -33.75 -21.45 11.01
C GLU A 167 -33.09 -22.78 11.37
N ASP A 168 -31.95 -23.14 10.77
CA ASP A 168 -31.26 -24.40 11.07
C ASP A 168 -30.37 -24.24 12.33
N PRO A 169 -30.73 -24.88 13.46
CA PRO A 169 -30.00 -24.75 14.72
C PRO A 169 -28.61 -25.41 14.67
N ASP A 170 -28.35 -26.31 13.71
CA ASP A 170 -27.04 -26.91 13.51
C ASP A 170 -26.08 -25.94 12.79
N VAL A 171 -26.62 -24.87 12.18
CA VAL A 171 -25.88 -23.89 11.37
C VAL A 171 -25.61 -22.59 12.12
N THR A 172 -26.57 -22.09 12.91
CA THR A 172 -26.38 -20.90 13.75
C THR A 172 -26.98 -21.10 15.14
N SER A 173 -26.23 -20.72 16.18
CA SER A 173 -26.69 -20.80 17.58
C SER A 173 -27.66 -19.68 17.97
N ARG A 174 -27.88 -18.70 17.08
CA ARG A 174 -28.73 -17.51 17.20
C ARG A 174 -29.22 -17.12 15.81
N PRO A 175 -30.37 -16.43 15.65
CA PRO A 175 -30.88 -15.93 14.35
C PRO A 175 -30.06 -14.73 13.83
N GLU A 176 -28.74 -14.82 13.85
CA GLU A 176 -27.85 -13.78 13.37
C GLU A 176 -27.39 -14.15 11.96
N ALA A 177 -27.56 -13.22 11.01
CA ALA A 177 -27.20 -13.43 9.61
C ALA A 177 -26.11 -12.43 9.19
N LEU A 178 -25.10 -12.91 8.47
CA LEU A 178 -24.15 -12.05 7.75
C LEU A 178 -24.63 -11.96 6.30
N THR A 179 -25.06 -10.78 5.85
CA THR A 179 -25.53 -10.58 4.47
C THR A 179 -24.46 -10.97 3.46
N LYS A 180 -23.19 -10.62 3.70
CA LYS A 180 -22.07 -11.02 2.85
C LYS A 180 -21.93 -12.54 2.72
N ARG A 181 -22.01 -13.28 3.84
CA ARG A 181 -21.91 -14.75 3.84
C ARG A 181 -23.07 -15.39 3.10
N TRP A 182 -24.28 -14.93 3.38
CA TRP A 182 -25.50 -15.38 2.73
C TRP A 182 -25.41 -15.27 1.21
N VAL A 183 -25.01 -14.11 0.71
CA VAL A 183 -24.88 -13.84 -0.74
C VAL A 183 -23.80 -14.71 -1.38
N ILE A 184 -22.64 -14.91 -0.72
CA ILE A 184 -21.57 -15.75 -1.27
C ILE A 184 -22.04 -17.20 -1.44
N ILE A 185 -22.72 -17.75 -0.43
CA ILE A 185 -23.25 -19.12 -0.50
C ILE A 185 -24.26 -19.24 -1.63
N ALA A 186 -25.25 -18.33 -1.69
CA ALA A 186 -26.27 -18.35 -2.73
C ALA A 186 -25.67 -18.23 -4.14
N GLN A 187 -24.66 -17.37 -4.33
CA GLN A 187 -23.98 -17.20 -5.61
C GLN A 187 -23.18 -18.45 -6.01
N ASN A 188 -22.47 -19.08 -5.07
CA ASN A 188 -21.71 -20.30 -5.35
C ASN A 188 -22.64 -21.44 -5.75
N LEU A 189 -23.75 -21.60 -5.04
CA LEU A 189 -24.76 -22.61 -5.36
C LEU A 189 -25.41 -22.36 -6.73
N SER A 190 -25.76 -21.11 -7.05
CA SER A 190 -26.28 -20.73 -8.37
C SER A 190 -25.27 -21.06 -9.48
N LYS A 191 -23.99 -20.71 -9.31
CA LYS A 191 -22.92 -21.04 -10.27
C LYS A 191 -22.71 -22.54 -10.46
N SER A 192 -22.91 -23.33 -9.40
CA SER A 192 -22.88 -24.80 -9.44
C SER A 192 -24.17 -25.42 -10.00
N GLY A 193 -25.15 -24.60 -10.40
CA GLY A 193 -26.42 -25.04 -11.00
C GLY A 193 -27.44 -25.60 -10.01
N VAL A 194 -27.21 -25.45 -8.70
CA VAL A 194 -28.12 -25.91 -7.65
C VAL A 194 -29.39 -25.04 -7.66
N GLN A 195 -30.56 -25.67 -7.65
CA GLN A 195 -31.85 -24.99 -7.63
C GLN A 195 -32.41 -24.91 -6.22
N ALA A 196 -33.36 -24.00 -6.00
CA ALA A 196 -33.97 -23.76 -4.69
C ALA A 196 -34.82 -24.96 -4.18
N ASP A 197 -35.25 -25.84 -5.07
CA ASP A 197 -36.08 -27.02 -4.80
C ASP A 197 -35.27 -28.33 -4.72
N ASP A 198 -33.94 -28.26 -4.75
CA ASP A 198 -33.08 -29.45 -4.65
C ASP A 198 -33.22 -30.11 -3.26
N ASP A 199 -33.56 -31.40 -3.24
CA ASP A 199 -33.69 -32.20 -2.02
C ASP A 199 -32.42 -32.18 -1.14
N LYS A 200 -31.25 -31.94 -1.75
CA LYS A 200 -29.95 -31.89 -1.07
C LYS A 200 -29.51 -30.46 -0.74
N LEU A 201 -30.34 -29.45 -0.98
CA LEU A 201 -30.02 -28.05 -0.72
C LEU A 201 -29.48 -27.80 0.70
N PRO A 202 -30.04 -28.36 1.80
CA PRO A 202 -29.48 -28.18 3.14
C PRO A 202 -28.07 -28.76 3.31
N ILE A 203 -27.71 -29.80 2.55
CA ILE A 203 -26.37 -30.39 2.56
C ILE A 203 -25.41 -29.46 1.80
N TYR A 204 -25.82 -28.94 0.64
CA TYR A 204 -25.03 -28.00 -0.14
C TYR A 204 -24.82 -26.67 0.59
N ILE A 205 -25.83 -26.18 1.30
CA ILE A 205 -25.71 -24.98 2.15
C ILE A 205 -24.72 -25.25 3.28
N ARG A 206 -24.77 -26.40 3.95
CA ARG A 206 -23.79 -26.80 4.99
C ARG A 206 -22.37 -26.91 4.44
N SER A 207 -22.19 -27.51 3.27
CA SER A 207 -20.89 -27.53 2.58
C SER A 207 -20.42 -26.11 2.27
N GLY A 208 -21.28 -25.26 1.70
CA GLY A 208 -20.94 -23.87 1.38
C GLY A 208 -20.66 -23.00 2.62
N ILE A 209 -21.26 -23.33 3.77
CA ILE A 209 -20.96 -22.74 5.08
C ILE A 209 -19.53 -23.07 5.50
N GLU A 210 -19.10 -24.31 5.32
CA GLU A 210 -17.74 -24.80 5.61
C GLU A 210 -16.73 -24.19 4.63
N ASP A 211 -17.05 -24.12 3.34
CA ASP A 211 -16.22 -23.52 2.29
C ASP A 211 -15.98 -22.00 2.51
N VAL A 212 -16.97 -21.29 3.05
CA VAL A 212 -16.86 -19.85 3.38
C VAL A 212 -16.10 -19.62 4.69
N VAL A 213 -16.03 -20.62 5.58
CA VAL A 213 -15.29 -20.55 6.86
C VAL A 213 -13.84 -21.05 6.70
N SER A 214 -13.57 -21.94 5.75
CA SER A 214 -12.25 -22.46 5.39
C SER A 214 -12.11 -22.63 3.87
N PRO A 215 -11.49 -21.68 3.14
CA PRO A 215 -11.38 -21.77 1.69
C PRO A 215 -10.25 -22.76 1.31
N GLY A 216 -10.61 -23.98 0.92
CA GLY A 216 -9.67 -25.03 0.49
C GLY A 216 -10.09 -25.71 -0.81
N THR A 217 -9.38 -25.35 -1.88
CA THR A 217 -9.15 -26.01 -3.20
C THR A 217 -10.03 -27.20 -3.65
N ASP A 218 -10.67 -27.01 -4.81
CA ASP A 218 -11.30 -28.03 -5.66
C ASP A 218 -10.41 -29.27 -5.90
N ASP A 219 -10.88 -30.45 -5.48
CA ASP A 219 -11.21 -31.59 -6.37
C ASP A 219 -11.75 -32.79 -5.54
N THR A 220 -12.95 -33.24 -5.91
CA THR A 220 -13.81 -34.33 -5.36
C THR A 220 -13.15 -35.72 -5.07
N PRO A 221 -13.88 -36.69 -4.47
CA PRO A 221 -14.06 -37.01 -3.05
C PRO A 221 -13.31 -38.29 -2.59
N GLY A 222 -12.90 -38.36 -1.32
CA GLY A 222 -12.46 -39.64 -0.75
C GLY A 222 -11.95 -39.55 0.68
N PHE A 223 -12.70 -40.17 1.60
CA PHE A 223 -12.31 -40.64 2.93
C PHE A 223 -10.85 -40.38 3.35
N ALA A 224 -10.63 -39.37 4.17
CA ALA A 224 -9.54 -39.38 5.14
C ALA A 224 -9.95 -38.56 6.35
N THR A 225 -10.04 -39.23 7.49
CA THR A 225 -10.05 -38.61 8.82
C THR A 225 -8.71 -37.90 8.99
N GLU A 226 -8.60 -36.70 8.43
CA GLU A 226 -7.41 -35.88 8.52
C GLU A 226 -7.41 -35.22 9.89
N ILE A 227 -6.41 -35.56 10.70
CA ILE A 227 -6.20 -34.94 12.00
C ILE A 227 -5.92 -33.46 11.72
N MET A 228 -6.95 -32.64 11.89
CA MET A 228 -6.86 -31.20 11.76
C MET A 228 -5.92 -30.66 12.83
N LEU A 229 -4.70 -30.38 12.43
CA LEU A 229 -3.82 -29.52 13.20
C LEU A 229 -4.41 -28.11 13.13
N PRO A 230 -4.48 -27.37 14.25
CA PRO A 230 -4.94 -25.99 14.22
C PRO A 230 -4.07 -25.22 13.23
N ASP A 231 -4.71 -24.47 12.34
CA ASP A 231 -4.00 -23.52 11.50
C ASP A 231 -3.45 -22.42 12.40
N LEU A 232 -2.18 -22.55 12.75
CA LEU A 232 -1.46 -21.58 13.56
C LEU A 232 -1.33 -20.23 12.83
N GLU A 233 -1.63 -20.18 11.53
CA GLU A 233 -1.56 -18.98 10.72
C GLU A 233 -2.91 -18.26 10.53
N ALA A 234 -4.04 -18.86 10.97
CA ALA A 234 -5.38 -18.26 10.87
C ALA A 234 -5.57 -16.96 11.68
N GLY A 235 -4.58 -16.61 12.52
CA GLY A 235 -4.47 -15.33 13.24
C GLY A 235 -3.21 -14.52 12.93
N THR A 236 -2.32 -14.99 12.04
CA THR A 236 -1.06 -14.33 11.67
C THR A 236 -1.09 -13.86 10.21
N VAL A 237 -2.19 -13.22 9.81
CA VAL A 237 -2.14 -12.40 8.60
C VAL A 237 -0.99 -11.41 8.79
N VAL A 238 0.14 -11.64 8.11
CA VAL A 238 1.22 -10.64 8.01
C VAL A 238 0.58 -9.44 7.35
N GLU A 239 0.12 -8.51 8.18
CA GLU A 239 -0.59 -7.33 7.75
C GLU A 239 0.42 -6.51 6.94
N ILE A 240 0.30 -6.55 5.61
CA ILE A 240 1.12 -5.75 4.72
C ILE A 240 0.71 -4.29 4.94
N LYS A 241 1.54 -3.55 5.68
CA LYS A 241 1.29 -2.17 6.05
C LYS A 241 1.85 -1.25 4.98
N ALA A 242 0.96 -0.60 4.23
CA ALA A 242 1.35 0.36 3.19
C ALA A 242 2.31 1.45 3.70
N ASN A 243 2.15 1.91 4.95
CA ASN A 243 3.04 2.90 5.56
C ASN A 243 4.48 2.39 5.76
N ASN A 244 4.64 1.11 6.14
CA ASN A 244 5.95 0.50 6.29
C ASN A 244 6.64 0.39 4.92
N LEU A 245 5.89 0.01 3.88
CA LEU A 245 6.40 -0.04 2.51
C LEU A 245 6.85 1.32 1.98
N ARG A 246 6.09 2.40 2.27
CA ARG A 246 6.51 3.76 1.91
C ARG A 246 7.77 4.21 2.63
N ALA A 247 7.95 3.81 3.89
CA ALA A 247 9.19 4.06 4.61
C ALA A 247 10.35 3.27 3.97
N ALA A 248 10.14 2.00 3.67
CA ALA A 248 11.13 1.15 3.00
C ALA A 248 11.54 1.70 1.62
N GLN A 249 10.59 2.24 0.86
CA GLN A 249 10.85 2.91 -0.42
C GLN A 249 11.89 4.02 -0.28
N ALA A 250 11.67 4.94 0.67
CA ALA A 250 12.57 6.08 0.89
C ALA A 250 13.93 5.62 1.43
N ILE A 251 13.96 4.62 2.31
CA ILE A 251 15.21 4.08 2.87
C ILE A 251 16.01 3.32 1.80
N PHE A 252 15.36 2.59 0.89
CA PHE A 252 16.05 1.94 -0.23
C PHE A 252 16.64 2.99 -1.18
N PHE A 253 15.87 4.03 -1.49
CA PHE A 253 16.38 5.13 -2.29
C PHE A 253 17.61 5.76 -1.63
N ALA A 254 17.57 5.97 -0.31
CA ALA A 254 18.69 6.47 0.47
C ALA A 254 19.91 5.53 0.44
N SER A 255 19.73 4.21 0.53
CA SER A 255 20.86 3.26 0.46
C SER A 255 21.58 3.32 -0.89
N MET A 256 20.85 3.52 -1.99
CA MET A 256 21.45 3.71 -3.31
C MET A 256 22.14 5.07 -3.46
N MET A 257 21.62 6.12 -2.82
CA MET A 257 22.32 7.41 -2.77
C MET A 257 23.63 7.31 -1.97
N GLU A 258 23.70 6.39 -1.00
CA GLU A 258 24.90 6.14 -0.21
C GLU A 258 25.93 5.40 -1.06
N GLU A 259 25.49 4.44 -1.88
CA GLU A 259 26.34 3.79 -2.89
C GLU A 259 26.84 4.78 -3.96
N ALA A 260 26.01 5.74 -4.36
CA ALA A 260 26.40 6.83 -5.25
C ALA A 260 27.45 7.76 -4.60
N GLY A 261 27.52 7.77 -3.27
CA GLY A 261 28.43 8.60 -2.48
C GLY A 261 27.89 10.00 -2.19
N LEU A 262 26.55 10.17 -2.17
CA LEU A 262 25.90 11.47 -2.00
C LEU A 262 26.35 12.18 -0.70
N TRP A 263 26.32 11.48 0.43
CA TRP A 263 26.76 12.02 1.72
C TRP A 263 28.28 12.23 1.78
N ALA A 264 29.06 11.25 1.34
CA ALA A 264 30.52 11.34 1.32
C ALA A 264 31.02 12.53 0.50
N VAL A 265 30.41 12.79 -0.66
CA VAL A 265 30.73 13.94 -1.50
C VAL A 265 30.38 15.25 -0.79
N ARG A 266 29.17 15.36 -0.22
CA ARG A 266 28.79 16.55 0.55
C ARG A 266 29.78 16.83 1.68
N ASP A 267 30.10 15.81 2.47
CA ASP A 267 31.00 15.97 3.62
C ASP A 267 32.43 16.31 3.17
N LYS A 268 32.88 15.77 2.03
CA LYS A 268 34.18 16.15 1.45
C LYS A 268 34.21 17.59 0.94
N ILE A 269 33.15 18.06 0.30
CA ILE A 269 33.03 19.46 -0.14
C ILE A 269 33.03 20.39 1.09
N ALA A 270 32.32 20.01 2.15
CA ALA A 270 32.30 20.78 3.40
C ALA A 270 33.69 20.84 4.08
N GLU A 271 34.44 19.74 4.06
CA GLU A 271 35.82 19.68 4.53
C GLU A 271 36.73 20.63 3.73
N LEU A 272 36.68 20.57 2.39
CA LEU A 272 37.46 21.45 1.52
C LEU A 272 37.10 22.94 1.71
N PHE A 273 35.81 23.23 1.92
CA PHE A 273 35.34 24.57 2.27
C PHE A 273 35.88 25.03 3.62
N GLN A 274 35.86 24.18 4.64
CA GLN A 274 36.39 24.49 5.97
C GLN A 274 37.89 24.80 5.94
N TYR A 275 38.65 24.13 5.07
CA TYR A 275 40.08 24.43 4.86
C TYR A 275 40.35 25.62 3.94
N GLY A 276 39.32 26.24 3.38
CA GLY A 276 39.45 27.39 2.48
C GLY A 276 39.92 27.05 1.06
N TYR A 277 39.85 25.78 0.66
CA TYR A 277 40.17 25.35 -0.71
C TYR A 277 39.06 25.68 -1.71
N LEU A 278 37.83 25.86 -1.24
CA LEU A 278 36.69 26.23 -2.07
C LEU A 278 36.27 27.67 -1.77
N PRO A 279 36.33 28.59 -2.77
CA PRO A 279 36.05 30.00 -2.56
C PRO A 279 34.53 30.30 -2.54
N PHE A 280 33.73 29.50 -1.85
CA PHE A 280 32.33 29.83 -1.61
C PHE A 280 32.26 31.05 -0.69
N THR A 281 31.53 32.08 -1.11
CA THR A 281 31.38 33.31 -0.31
C THR A 281 29.97 33.41 0.26
N ARG A 282 29.25 34.53 0.05
CA ARG A 282 27.85 34.67 0.45
C ARG A 282 26.96 34.16 -0.67
N GLY A 283 26.18 33.11 -0.40
CA GLY A 283 25.33 32.45 -1.38
C GLY A 283 24.74 31.18 -0.79
N PHE A 284 23.81 30.55 -1.52
CA PHE A 284 23.12 29.35 -1.06
C PHE A 284 24.09 28.22 -0.70
N ALA A 285 25.13 27.99 -1.52
CA ALA A 285 26.14 26.95 -1.29
C ALA A 285 26.93 27.17 0.01
N GLY A 286 27.45 28.38 0.24
CA GLY A 286 28.17 28.74 1.47
C GLY A 286 27.28 28.67 2.71
N ASP A 287 26.05 29.20 2.63
CA ASP A 287 25.09 29.17 3.73
C ASP A 287 24.66 27.73 4.09
N TYR A 288 24.50 26.86 3.10
CA TYR A 288 24.20 25.45 3.31
C TYR A 288 25.35 24.74 4.02
N LEU A 289 26.59 24.87 3.51
CA LEU A 289 27.76 24.23 4.11
C LEU A 289 27.96 24.68 5.56
N TYR A 290 27.88 25.99 5.83
CA TYR A 290 28.08 26.51 7.17
C TYR A 290 26.92 26.17 8.12
N ASN A 291 25.67 26.50 7.77
CA ASN A 291 24.53 26.40 8.70
C ASN A 291 23.93 24.99 8.80
N VAL A 292 24.03 24.19 7.74
CA VAL A 292 23.40 22.87 7.68
C VAL A 292 24.44 21.76 7.88
N VAL A 293 25.58 21.82 7.19
CA VAL A 293 26.57 20.74 7.26
C VAL A 293 27.48 20.88 8.49
N LEU A 294 28.08 22.05 8.73
CA LEU A 294 29.06 22.24 9.81
C LEU A 294 28.43 22.53 11.18
N ARG A 295 27.33 23.31 11.24
CA ARG A 295 26.70 23.71 12.52
C ARG A 295 25.73 22.69 13.10
N LYS A 296 25.13 21.83 12.28
CA LYS A 296 24.09 20.88 12.71
C LYS A 296 24.55 19.42 12.74
N VAL A 297 25.86 19.18 12.80
CA VAL A 297 26.45 17.82 12.79
C VAL A 297 25.77 16.88 13.78
N ALA A 298 25.56 17.32 15.03
CA ALA A 298 25.01 16.51 16.11
C ALA A 298 23.52 16.14 15.98
N VAL A 299 22.79 16.76 15.06
CA VAL A 299 21.34 16.55 14.87
C VAL A 299 21.05 15.79 13.56
N ARG A 300 22.08 15.49 12.77
CA ARG A 300 21.94 14.70 11.53
C ARG A 300 22.07 13.22 11.85
N ILE A 301 21.29 12.39 11.14
CA ILE A 301 21.53 10.94 11.11
C ILE A 301 22.96 10.63 10.65
N SER A 302 23.71 9.97 11.52
CA SER A 302 25.11 9.58 11.27
C SER A 302 25.20 8.49 10.19
N GLU A 303 26.39 8.31 9.60
CA GLU A 303 26.60 7.20 8.66
C GLU A 303 26.34 5.85 9.33
N GLU A 304 26.77 5.65 10.57
CA GLU A 304 26.54 4.42 11.32
C GLU A 304 25.05 4.10 11.49
N GLU A 305 24.24 5.11 11.84
CA GLU A 305 22.78 4.96 11.95
C GLU A 305 22.14 4.63 10.60
N ARG A 306 22.56 5.28 9.51
CA ARG A 306 22.08 4.97 8.15
C ARG A 306 22.45 3.54 7.75
N ARG A 307 23.71 3.13 7.92
CA ARG A 307 24.19 1.78 7.60
C ARG A 307 23.48 0.71 8.42
N THR A 308 23.22 0.97 9.70
CA THR A 308 22.47 0.07 10.57
C THR A 308 21.02 -0.07 10.11
N LEU A 309 20.40 1.02 9.65
CA LEU A 309 19.06 0.98 9.07
C LEU A 309 19.02 0.16 7.77
N TYR A 310 20.00 0.34 6.87
CA TYR A 310 20.09 -0.43 5.62
C TYR A 310 20.36 -1.92 5.89
N ALA A 311 21.24 -2.24 6.83
CA ALA A 311 21.53 -3.61 7.23
C ALA A 311 20.30 -4.31 7.81
N ARG A 312 19.47 -3.58 8.58
CA ARG A 312 18.21 -4.10 9.11
C ARG A 312 17.18 -4.38 8.02
N LEU A 313 16.97 -3.42 7.09
CA LEU A 313 15.88 -3.52 6.11
C LEU A 313 16.21 -4.36 4.88
N PHE A 314 17.48 -4.46 4.49
CA PHE A 314 17.88 -5.07 3.21
C PHE A 314 19.07 -6.04 3.34
N GLY A 315 19.56 -6.27 4.56
CA GLY A 315 20.69 -7.20 4.79
C GLY A 315 22.04 -6.70 4.26
N VAL A 316 22.16 -5.40 3.93
CA VAL A 316 23.42 -4.82 3.39
C VAL A 316 24.54 -4.89 4.44
N PRO A 317 25.76 -5.32 4.07
CA PRO A 317 26.90 -5.32 4.97
C PRO A 317 27.32 -3.88 5.36
N GLY A 318 27.87 -3.72 6.56
CA GLY A 318 28.43 -2.45 7.05
C GLY A 318 27.67 -1.78 8.19
N GLY A 319 26.52 -2.32 8.62
CA GLY A 319 25.84 -1.93 9.86
C GLY A 319 25.88 -3.05 10.91
N ASN A 320 25.41 -2.79 12.13
CA ASN A 320 25.27 -3.81 13.19
C ASN A 320 23.79 -4.24 13.36
N PRO A 321 23.29 -5.20 12.56
CA PRO A 321 21.90 -5.64 12.64
C PRO A 321 21.56 -6.42 13.92
N MET A 322 22.57 -6.89 14.68
CA MET A 322 22.39 -7.66 15.91
C MET A 322 21.74 -6.87 17.05
N MET A 323 21.81 -5.53 17.03
CA MET A 323 21.11 -4.69 17.99
C MET A 323 19.59 -4.57 17.75
N ASN A 324 19.09 -4.98 16.57
CA ASN A 324 17.72 -4.68 16.11
C ASN A 324 16.90 -5.90 15.65
N GLY A 325 17.22 -7.12 16.11
CA GLY A 325 16.34 -8.29 15.93
C GLY A 325 16.53 -9.09 14.63
N GLY A 326 17.71 -9.01 14.00
CA GLY A 326 18.00 -9.72 12.75
C GLY A 326 17.54 -8.93 11.52
N GLY A 327 18.45 -8.71 10.57
CA GLY A 327 18.13 -8.01 9.32
C GLY A 327 17.38 -8.90 8.33
N TYR A 328 16.66 -8.28 7.39
CA TYR A 328 16.00 -8.96 6.29
C TYR A 328 17.03 -9.45 5.25
N ARG A 329 17.55 -10.67 5.43
CA ARG A 329 18.65 -11.20 4.61
C ARG A 329 18.18 -11.61 3.21
N GLU A 330 16.93 -12.02 3.12
CA GLU A 330 16.28 -12.56 1.93
C GLU A 330 15.71 -11.44 1.03
N PHE A 331 15.91 -10.16 1.38
CA PHE A 331 15.37 -9.03 0.63
C PHE A 331 15.70 -9.08 -0.87
N TYR A 332 16.98 -9.26 -1.21
CA TYR A 332 17.42 -9.29 -2.60
C TYR A 332 16.87 -10.52 -3.34
N ASP A 333 16.78 -11.68 -2.68
CA ASP A 333 16.20 -12.89 -3.27
C ASP A 333 14.71 -12.68 -3.60
N HIS A 334 13.95 -12.08 -2.67
CA HIS A 334 12.55 -11.76 -2.91
C HIS A 334 12.36 -10.67 -3.98
N LEU A 335 13.24 -9.67 -4.02
CA LEU A 335 13.23 -8.63 -5.05
C LEU A 335 13.53 -9.20 -6.44
N ASP A 336 14.56 -10.05 -6.55
CA ASP A 336 14.95 -10.69 -7.80
C ASP A 336 13.86 -11.63 -8.32
N LEU A 337 13.24 -12.41 -7.42
CA LEU A 337 12.13 -13.29 -7.76
C LEU A 337 10.89 -12.49 -8.21
N ALA A 338 10.56 -11.40 -7.51
CA ALA A 338 9.47 -10.51 -7.87
C ALA A 338 9.71 -9.90 -9.26
N ALA A 339 10.85 -9.25 -9.48
CA ALA A 339 11.17 -8.62 -10.76
C ALA A 339 11.17 -9.64 -11.91
N SER A 340 11.78 -10.81 -11.71
CA SER A 340 11.84 -11.87 -12.72
C SER A 340 10.44 -12.40 -13.07
N SER A 341 9.58 -12.59 -12.07
CA SER A 341 8.23 -13.09 -12.27
C SER A 341 7.33 -12.11 -13.02
N VAL A 342 7.44 -10.81 -12.76
CA VAL A 342 6.71 -9.75 -13.49
C VAL A 342 7.20 -9.66 -14.94
N VAL A 343 8.52 -9.70 -15.17
CA VAL A 343 9.05 -9.69 -16.54
C VAL A 343 8.69 -10.96 -17.31
N THR A 344 8.60 -12.12 -16.64
CA THR A 344 8.12 -13.36 -17.26
C THR A 344 6.65 -13.23 -17.66
N LEU A 345 5.81 -12.69 -16.78
CA LEU A 345 4.40 -12.41 -17.07
C LEU A 345 4.26 -11.50 -18.30
N LEU A 346 5.05 -10.43 -18.39
CA LEU A 346 5.04 -9.52 -19.55
C LEU A 346 5.46 -10.23 -20.85
N ARG A 347 6.47 -11.11 -20.79
CA ARG A 347 6.91 -11.89 -21.95
C ARG A 347 5.83 -12.87 -22.42
N ASP A 348 5.12 -13.51 -21.49
CA ASP A 348 4.04 -14.43 -21.81
C ASP A 348 2.83 -13.69 -22.41
N LEU A 349 2.53 -12.49 -21.89
CA LEU A 349 1.54 -11.56 -22.43
C LEU A 349 1.81 -11.14 -23.87
N ASN A 350 3.06 -10.82 -24.19
CA ASN A 350 3.45 -10.38 -25.53
C ASN A 350 3.45 -11.54 -26.55
N LYS A 351 3.54 -12.79 -26.09
CA LYS A 351 3.52 -13.99 -26.96
C LYS A 351 2.13 -14.57 -27.18
N SER A 352 1.20 -14.33 -26.24
CA SER A 352 -0.15 -14.92 -26.31
C SER A 352 -1.13 -14.02 -27.06
N GLU A 353 -1.88 -14.62 -28.00
CA GLU A 353 -3.06 -13.98 -28.61
C GLU A 353 -4.28 -14.02 -27.68
N ASN A 354 -4.33 -14.98 -26.75
CA ASN A 354 -5.45 -15.21 -25.83
C ASN A 354 -5.10 -14.84 -24.38
N LEU A 355 -5.78 -13.82 -23.84
CA LEU A 355 -5.50 -13.25 -22.51
C LEU A 355 -6.12 -14.05 -21.35
N ILE A 356 -7.07 -14.94 -21.64
CA ILE A 356 -7.88 -15.67 -20.65
C ILE A 356 -7.03 -16.69 -19.85
N PHE A 357 -5.92 -17.16 -20.41
CA PHE A 357 -5.08 -18.24 -19.83
C PHE A 357 -3.78 -17.75 -19.17
N ILE A 358 -3.58 -16.44 -19.03
CA ILE A 358 -2.33 -15.91 -18.49
C ILE A 358 -2.36 -15.98 -16.97
N ASN A 359 -1.53 -16.86 -16.41
CA ASN A 359 -1.43 -17.09 -14.98
C ASN A 359 -0.55 -16.01 -14.30
N GLN A 360 -1.15 -15.19 -13.44
CA GLN A 360 -0.45 -14.16 -12.66
C GLN A 360 0.04 -14.63 -11.29
N GLU A 361 -0.30 -15.85 -10.88
CA GLU A 361 -0.16 -16.29 -9.49
C GLU A 361 1.29 -16.26 -9.00
N ARG A 362 2.24 -16.57 -9.88
CA ARG A 362 3.67 -16.50 -9.56
C ARG A 362 4.15 -15.07 -9.32
N ALA A 363 3.69 -14.12 -10.12
CA ALA A 363 4.01 -12.69 -9.95
C ALA A 363 3.34 -12.11 -8.71
N ARG A 364 2.09 -12.51 -8.45
CA ARG A 364 1.34 -12.13 -7.26
C ARG A 364 2.03 -12.58 -5.98
N LYS A 365 2.39 -13.87 -5.91
CA LYS A 365 3.03 -14.46 -4.73
C LYS A 365 4.38 -13.82 -4.44
N SER A 366 5.25 -13.67 -5.44
CA SER A 366 6.58 -13.06 -5.25
C SER A 366 6.50 -11.60 -4.81
N LEU A 367 5.55 -10.82 -5.38
CA LEU A 367 5.30 -9.43 -4.95
C LEU A 367 4.75 -9.36 -3.53
N ARG A 368 3.90 -10.32 -3.15
CA ARG A 368 3.38 -10.45 -1.78
C ARG A 368 4.50 -10.78 -0.81
N ASP A 369 5.36 -11.74 -1.12
CA ASP A 369 6.47 -12.16 -0.26
C ASP A 369 7.47 -11.00 -0.03
N LEU A 370 7.80 -10.26 -1.10
CA LEU A 370 8.59 -9.03 -1.01
C LEU A 370 7.93 -7.99 -0.10
N ALA A 371 6.64 -7.73 -0.30
CA ALA A 371 5.89 -6.74 0.46
C ALA A 371 5.71 -7.14 1.94
N ALA A 372 5.46 -8.42 2.21
CA ALA A 372 5.35 -8.96 3.55
C ALA A 372 6.67 -8.80 4.32
N GLY A 373 7.80 -9.18 3.72
CA GLY A 373 9.11 -9.01 4.34
C GLY A 373 9.46 -7.55 4.59
N LEU A 374 9.21 -6.66 3.62
CA LEU A 374 9.43 -5.22 3.84
C LEU A 374 8.52 -4.66 4.93
N SER A 375 7.25 -5.06 4.99
CA SER A 375 6.32 -4.66 6.05
C SER A 375 6.82 -5.10 7.43
N LEU A 376 7.34 -6.33 7.52
CA LEU A 376 7.87 -6.92 8.74
C LEU A 376 9.15 -6.24 9.23
N HIS A 377 9.99 -5.69 8.34
CA HIS A 377 11.28 -5.11 8.74
C HIS A 377 11.29 -3.57 8.77
N ALA A 378 10.35 -2.89 8.09
CA ALA A 378 10.27 -1.44 7.99
C ALA A 378 9.28 -0.79 8.98
N TYR A 379 9.28 -1.25 10.24
CA TYR A 379 8.46 -0.68 11.33
C TYR A 379 9.30 0.14 12.32
N GLY A 380 8.61 0.89 13.19
CA GLY A 380 9.23 1.67 14.26
C GLY A 380 9.97 2.89 13.72
N VAL A 381 11.26 3.00 14.01
CA VAL A 381 12.10 4.16 13.62
C VAL A 381 12.17 4.39 12.11
N ALA A 382 11.90 3.36 11.30
CA ALA A 382 11.99 3.43 9.84
C ALA A 382 11.19 4.59 9.23
N TYR A 383 9.97 4.87 9.72
CA TYR A 383 9.16 5.98 9.20
C TYR A 383 9.80 7.35 9.45
N PHE A 384 10.28 7.59 10.67
CA PHE A 384 10.91 8.85 11.03
C PHE A 384 12.24 9.04 10.29
N ALA A 385 13.05 7.99 10.24
CA ALA A 385 14.30 7.99 9.48
C ALA A 385 14.05 8.22 7.98
N ALA A 386 13.01 7.63 7.40
CA ALA A 386 12.63 7.86 6.00
C ALA A 386 12.32 9.33 5.71
N VAL A 387 11.57 10.01 6.58
CA VAL A 387 11.25 11.44 6.44
C VAL A 387 12.52 12.30 6.55
N GLU A 388 13.38 11.99 7.51
CA GLU A 388 14.64 12.72 7.71
C GLU A 388 15.61 12.52 6.53
N LEU A 389 15.81 11.28 6.09
CA LEU A 389 16.65 10.94 4.94
C LEU A 389 16.14 11.57 3.66
N GLN A 390 14.82 11.57 3.41
CA GLN A 390 14.25 12.25 2.25
C GLN A 390 14.57 13.74 2.25
N LYS A 391 14.41 14.40 3.41
CA LYS A 391 14.75 15.82 3.55
C LYS A 391 16.23 16.06 3.30
N GLU A 392 17.10 15.23 3.89
CA GLU A 392 18.54 15.35 3.73
C GLU A 392 18.97 15.15 2.27
N ILE A 393 18.44 14.14 1.58
CA ILE A 393 18.69 13.90 0.16
C ILE A 393 18.27 15.10 -0.68
N ASN A 394 17.07 15.65 -0.47
CA ASN A 394 16.60 16.83 -1.19
C ASN A 394 17.50 18.05 -0.96
N ASP A 395 17.92 18.26 0.28
CA ASP A 395 18.82 19.34 0.67
C ASP A 395 20.20 19.18 -0.02
N ILE A 396 20.75 17.97 -0.06
CA ILE A 396 22.02 17.68 -0.75
C ILE A 396 21.86 17.82 -2.26
N SER A 397 20.79 17.28 -2.85
CA SER A 397 20.52 17.40 -4.29
C SER A 397 20.38 18.86 -4.71
N ARG A 398 19.74 19.70 -3.89
CA ARG A 398 19.65 21.14 -4.13
C ARG A 398 21.02 21.82 -4.04
N PHE A 399 21.84 21.42 -3.07
CA PHE A 399 23.21 21.93 -2.92
C PHE A 399 24.11 21.55 -4.10
N LEU A 400 24.19 20.27 -4.46
CA LEU A 400 25.00 19.80 -5.59
C LEU A 400 24.44 20.25 -6.95
N GLY A 401 23.13 20.55 -6.99
CA GLY A 401 22.45 21.15 -8.13
C GLY A 401 22.69 22.67 -8.26
N ASP A 402 23.34 23.31 -7.29
CA ASP A 402 23.57 24.74 -7.32
C ASP A 402 24.58 25.11 -8.44
N PRO A 403 24.29 26.11 -9.29
CA PRO A 403 25.18 26.51 -10.38
C PRO A 403 26.57 26.97 -9.94
N GLU A 404 26.73 27.48 -8.71
CA GLU A 404 28.04 27.83 -8.14
C GLU A 404 28.86 26.56 -7.88
N VAL A 405 28.24 25.54 -7.28
CA VAL A 405 28.87 24.23 -7.02
C VAL A 405 29.22 23.53 -8.33
N GLN A 406 28.28 23.50 -9.28
CA GLN A 406 28.49 22.87 -10.59
C GLN A 406 29.66 23.50 -11.36
N ARG A 407 29.71 24.85 -11.43
CA ARG A 407 30.79 25.56 -12.13
C ARG A 407 32.16 25.31 -11.51
N MET A 408 32.24 25.20 -10.18
CA MET A 408 33.50 24.95 -9.48
C MET A 408 34.12 23.60 -9.87
N TYR A 409 33.29 22.59 -10.09
CA TYR A 409 33.74 21.25 -10.49
C TYR A 409 33.69 21.01 -12.01
N GLY A 410 33.39 22.03 -12.81
CA GLY A 410 33.24 21.89 -14.27
C GLY A 410 32.13 20.93 -14.68
N ALA A 411 31.10 20.79 -13.84
CA ALA A 411 29.99 19.87 -14.00
C ALA A 411 28.76 20.57 -14.59
N ASN A 412 27.94 19.81 -15.31
CA ASN A 412 26.68 20.29 -15.90
C ASN A 412 25.45 19.88 -15.07
N ASP A 413 25.60 18.91 -14.19
CA ASP A 413 24.56 18.43 -13.29
C ASP A 413 25.16 17.92 -11.97
N MET A 414 24.30 17.63 -10.99
CA MET A 414 24.74 17.17 -9.67
C MET A 414 25.46 15.80 -9.71
N TRP A 415 25.13 14.94 -10.67
CA TRP A 415 25.75 13.62 -10.78
C TRP A 415 27.19 13.73 -11.27
N GLN A 416 27.44 14.64 -12.22
CA GLN A 416 28.80 14.98 -12.63
C GLN A 416 29.62 15.57 -11.47
N VAL A 417 29.03 16.41 -10.61
CA VAL A 417 29.73 16.88 -9.40
C VAL A 417 30.12 15.69 -8.52
N ILE A 418 29.19 14.76 -8.28
CA ILE A 418 29.44 13.55 -7.49
C ILE A 418 30.59 12.74 -8.09
N ASP A 419 30.57 12.47 -9.39
CA ASP A 419 31.62 11.69 -10.07
C ASP A 419 32.99 12.37 -10.00
N GLN A 420 33.05 13.69 -10.22
CA GLN A 420 34.31 14.44 -10.17
C GLN A 420 34.92 14.44 -8.78
N VAL A 421 34.13 14.69 -7.72
CA VAL A 421 34.62 14.64 -6.32
C VAL A 421 34.97 13.20 -5.94
N LYS A 422 34.17 12.24 -6.41
CA LYS A 422 34.45 10.80 -6.53
C LYS A 422 35.92 10.49 -6.76
N ILE A 423 36.32 10.92 -7.95
CA ILE A 423 37.59 10.60 -8.58
C ILE A 423 38.71 11.45 -7.99
N ALA A 424 38.49 12.75 -7.82
CA ALA A 424 39.52 13.70 -7.44
C ALA A 424 39.89 13.61 -5.95
N GLU A 425 38.92 13.43 -5.06
CA GLU A 425 39.10 13.71 -3.63
C GLU A 425 38.96 12.47 -2.74
N LEU A 426 38.19 11.48 -3.18
CA LEU A 426 37.86 10.30 -2.37
C LEU A 426 38.50 9.01 -2.89
N ASN A 427 39.12 9.03 -4.10
CA ASN A 427 39.62 7.85 -4.79
C ASN A 427 38.59 6.71 -4.93
N MET A 428 37.30 7.04 -4.93
CA MET A 428 36.21 6.06 -5.04
C MET A 428 35.73 5.98 -6.49
N ARG A 429 35.57 4.75 -6.99
CA ARG A 429 34.91 4.47 -8.28
C ARG A 429 33.61 3.75 -7.99
N SER A 430 32.49 4.48 -7.95
CA SER A 430 31.16 3.84 -7.96
C SER A 430 30.37 4.28 -9.18
N ASN A 431 29.45 3.42 -9.61
CA ASN A 431 28.66 3.62 -10.81
C ASN A 431 27.39 4.40 -10.45
N THR A 432 27.47 5.73 -10.52
CA THR A 432 26.35 6.64 -10.23
C THR A 432 25.15 6.40 -11.14
N THR A 433 25.38 6.05 -12.41
CA THR A 433 24.32 5.65 -13.35
C THR A 433 23.57 4.40 -12.89
N ARG A 434 24.29 3.36 -12.45
CA ARG A 434 23.68 2.14 -11.87
C ARG A 434 22.89 2.49 -10.62
N ALA A 435 23.51 3.19 -9.67
CA ALA A 435 22.88 3.54 -8.40
C ALA A 435 21.58 4.31 -8.62
N LYS A 436 21.58 5.32 -9.49
CA LYS A 436 20.37 6.08 -9.87
C LYS A 436 19.29 5.20 -10.49
N THR A 437 19.67 4.34 -11.44
CA THR A 437 18.71 3.49 -12.16
C THR A 437 18.06 2.48 -11.22
N VAL A 438 18.87 1.80 -10.39
CA VAL A 438 18.39 0.84 -9.39
C VAL A 438 17.55 1.53 -8.32
N ALA A 439 17.96 2.73 -7.86
CA ALA A 439 17.18 3.51 -6.89
C ALA A 439 15.77 3.80 -7.39
N ASN A 440 15.64 4.29 -8.62
CA ASN A 440 14.34 4.61 -9.21
C ASN A 440 13.50 3.35 -9.44
N ALA A 441 14.08 2.33 -10.06
CA ALA A 441 13.38 1.09 -10.37
C ALA A 441 12.82 0.42 -9.11
N VAL A 442 13.65 0.18 -8.11
CA VAL A 442 13.19 -0.49 -6.88
C VAL A 442 12.26 0.40 -6.07
N ALA A 443 12.45 1.73 -6.07
CA ALA A 443 11.49 2.63 -5.44
C ALA A 443 10.10 2.55 -6.10
N VAL A 444 10.01 2.42 -7.42
CA VAL A 444 8.75 2.18 -8.14
C VAL A 444 8.14 0.84 -7.75
N ILE A 445 8.92 -0.24 -7.73
CA ILE A 445 8.45 -1.58 -7.33
C ILE A 445 7.86 -1.54 -5.91
N ILE A 446 8.60 -0.98 -4.94
CA ILE A 446 8.12 -0.89 -3.55
C ILE A 446 6.89 0.03 -3.45
N ARG A 447 6.85 1.13 -4.20
CA ARG A 447 5.70 2.04 -4.23
C ARG A 447 4.46 1.34 -4.77
N TRP A 448 4.61 0.51 -5.80
CA TRP A 448 3.53 -0.27 -6.37
C TRP A 448 2.99 -1.28 -5.36
N CYS A 449 3.88 -1.99 -4.64
CA CYS A 449 3.48 -2.86 -3.55
C CYS A 449 2.73 -2.09 -2.45
N ALA A 450 3.14 -0.86 -2.14
CA ALA A 450 2.45 -0.01 -1.15
C ALA A 450 1.06 0.43 -1.59
N LYS A 451 0.88 0.74 -2.89
CA LYS A 451 -0.42 1.08 -3.50
C LYS A 451 -1.37 -0.12 -3.47
N ASN A 452 -0.86 -1.30 -3.76
CA ASN A 452 -1.63 -2.55 -3.85
C ASN A 452 -1.59 -3.40 -2.57
N ALA A 453 -1.20 -2.82 -1.43
CA ALA A 453 -0.98 -3.56 -0.18
C ALA A 453 -2.23 -4.36 0.28
N GLY A 454 -3.43 -3.78 0.15
CA GLY A 454 -4.68 -4.46 0.50
C GLY A 454 -4.97 -5.66 -0.40
N ALA A 455 -4.76 -5.51 -1.71
CA ALA A 455 -4.92 -6.60 -2.67
C ALA A 455 -3.87 -7.70 -2.47
N LEU A 456 -2.61 -7.32 -2.21
CA LEU A 456 -1.52 -8.24 -1.93
C LEU A 456 -1.72 -8.99 -0.61
N ALA A 457 -2.34 -8.37 0.40
CA ALA A 457 -2.67 -8.99 1.67
C ALA A 457 -3.88 -9.94 1.59
N SER A 458 -4.75 -9.76 0.60
CA SER A 458 -5.89 -10.65 0.38
C SER A 458 -5.48 -11.96 -0.29
N SER A 459 -6.03 -13.08 0.19
CA SER A 459 -5.98 -14.38 -0.50
C SER A 459 -7.03 -14.51 -1.60
N SER A 460 -8.07 -13.67 -1.59
CA SER A 460 -9.22 -13.76 -2.52
C SER A 460 -9.03 -13.01 -3.84
N VAL A 461 -8.00 -12.16 -3.96
CA VAL A 461 -7.74 -11.39 -5.18
C VAL A 461 -6.80 -12.17 -6.09
N ILE A 462 -7.37 -12.79 -7.14
CA ILE A 462 -6.65 -13.66 -8.09
C ILE A 462 -5.86 -12.85 -9.13
N ARG A 463 -6.34 -11.65 -9.50
CA ARG A 463 -5.69 -10.77 -10.49
C ARG A 463 -5.41 -9.42 -9.86
N ILE A 464 -4.14 -9.09 -9.69
CA ILE A 464 -3.69 -7.81 -9.12
C ILE A 464 -3.09 -6.91 -10.20
N ILE A 465 -2.52 -7.49 -11.24
CA ILE A 465 -1.90 -6.76 -12.35
C ILE A 465 -2.92 -6.66 -13.50
N ASP A 466 -3.23 -5.44 -13.92
CA ASP A 466 -4.07 -5.13 -15.06
C ASP A 466 -3.33 -5.47 -16.37
N ILE A 467 -3.75 -6.58 -16.98
CA ILE A 467 -3.22 -7.09 -18.25
C ILE A 467 -3.52 -6.12 -19.41
N GLU A 468 -4.66 -5.44 -19.38
CA GLU A 468 -5.04 -4.53 -20.45
C GLU A 468 -4.19 -3.26 -20.39
N GLU A 469 -3.87 -2.77 -19.18
CA GLU A 469 -2.93 -1.67 -19.00
C GLU A 469 -1.53 -2.03 -19.49
N LEU A 470 -1.04 -3.25 -19.22
CA LEU A 470 0.27 -3.70 -19.71
C LEU A 470 0.36 -3.76 -21.25
N ARG A 471 -0.74 -4.12 -21.93
CA ARG A 471 -0.78 -4.14 -23.40
C ARG A 471 -0.93 -2.75 -24.01
N ASN A 472 -1.69 -1.88 -23.37
CA ASN A 472 -2.01 -0.54 -23.86
C ASN A 472 -1.57 0.52 -22.83
N PRO A 473 -0.25 0.75 -22.69
CA PRO A 473 0.28 1.54 -21.60
C PRO A 473 -0.10 3.01 -21.73
N ARG A 474 -0.52 3.59 -20.60
CA ARG A 474 -0.58 5.04 -20.43
C ARG A 474 0.79 5.49 -19.95
N MET A 475 1.50 6.29 -20.74
CA MET A 475 2.82 6.78 -20.33
C MET A 475 2.69 7.76 -19.16
N SER A 476 3.12 7.34 -17.97
CA SER A 476 3.28 8.19 -16.79
C SER A 476 4.56 9.03 -16.88
N ARG A 477 4.59 10.20 -16.24
CA ARG A 477 5.86 10.94 -16.05
C ARG A 477 6.72 10.25 -14.98
N PRO A 478 8.06 10.34 -15.02
CA PRO A 478 8.93 9.68 -14.04
C PRO A 478 8.64 10.04 -12.56
N VAL A 479 8.22 11.28 -12.30
CA VAL A 479 7.85 11.73 -10.94
C VAL A 479 6.52 11.13 -10.49
N GLU A 480 5.60 10.92 -11.43
CA GLU A 480 4.31 10.28 -11.17
C GLU A 480 4.53 8.81 -10.81
N ALA A 481 5.39 8.09 -11.53
CA ALA A 481 5.71 6.68 -11.24
C ALA A 481 6.28 6.44 -9.82
N LEU A 482 7.04 7.38 -9.25
CA LEU A 482 7.57 7.27 -7.88
C LEU A 482 6.52 7.49 -6.78
N SER A 483 5.35 8.06 -7.13
CA SER A 483 4.29 8.44 -6.19
C SER A 483 2.98 7.70 -6.40
N ASP A 484 2.64 7.35 -7.64
CA ASP A 484 1.44 6.60 -8.00
C ASP A 484 1.71 5.74 -9.24
N PRO A 485 2.48 4.65 -9.10
CA PRO A 485 2.84 3.81 -10.24
C PRO A 485 1.63 3.06 -10.81
N THR A 486 1.64 2.93 -12.13
CA THR A 486 0.79 2.01 -12.90
C THR A 486 1.38 0.60 -12.92
N ASP A 487 0.64 -0.36 -13.46
CA ASP A 487 1.16 -1.72 -13.66
C ASP A 487 2.23 -1.76 -14.75
N TYR A 488 2.13 -0.86 -15.74
CA TYR A 488 3.18 -0.65 -16.72
C TYR A 488 4.47 -0.10 -16.09
N ASP A 489 4.35 0.88 -15.19
CA ASP A 489 5.52 1.42 -14.46
C ASP A 489 6.22 0.34 -13.64
N LEU A 490 5.46 -0.57 -13.00
CA LEU A 490 6.01 -1.74 -12.32
C LEU A 490 6.81 -2.62 -13.28
N ALA A 491 6.23 -2.97 -14.43
CA ALA A 491 6.89 -3.85 -15.40
C ALA A 491 8.19 -3.25 -15.94
N VAL A 492 8.18 -1.96 -16.31
CA VAL A 492 9.37 -1.22 -16.76
C VAL A 492 10.42 -1.15 -15.66
N ALA A 493 10.02 -0.90 -14.41
CA ALA A 493 10.94 -0.87 -13.29
C ALA A 493 11.61 -2.23 -13.05
N CYS A 494 10.86 -3.32 -13.14
CA CYS A 494 11.41 -4.68 -13.04
C CYS A 494 12.43 -4.98 -14.16
N GLU A 495 12.15 -4.57 -15.40
CA GLU A 495 13.11 -4.71 -16.50
C GLU A 495 14.39 -3.89 -16.28
N GLN A 496 14.26 -2.63 -15.86
CA GLN A 496 15.39 -1.74 -15.58
C GLN A 496 16.27 -2.28 -14.44
N TYR A 497 15.65 -2.80 -13.38
CA TYR A 497 16.36 -3.43 -12.28
C TYR A 497 17.17 -4.65 -12.76
N LEU A 498 16.53 -5.59 -13.46
CA LEU A 498 17.21 -6.80 -13.97
C LEU A 498 18.31 -6.49 -14.99
N ALA A 499 18.12 -5.47 -15.83
CA ALA A 499 19.15 -5.02 -16.76
C ALA A 499 20.42 -4.52 -16.04
N MET A 500 20.26 -3.84 -14.91
CA MET A 500 21.38 -3.30 -14.14
C MET A 500 22.05 -4.34 -13.24
N THR A 501 21.31 -5.33 -12.72
CA THR A 501 21.88 -6.42 -11.90
C THR A 501 22.61 -7.45 -12.76
N SER A 502 22.08 -7.81 -13.92
CA SER A 502 22.76 -8.71 -14.88
C SER A 502 24.07 -8.15 -15.44
N GLN A 503 24.19 -6.82 -15.57
CA GLN A 503 25.46 -6.17 -15.91
C GLN A 503 26.42 -6.04 -14.70
N GLY A 504 25.89 -6.11 -13.47
CA GLY A 504 26.66 -6.06 -12.23
C GLY A 504 27.47 -7.32 -11.96
N GLU A 505 26.93 -8.51 -12.23
CA GLU A 505 27.63 -9.80 -12.05
C GLU A 505 28.94 -9.87 -12.84
N GLN A 506 28.97 -9.36 -14.07
CA GLN A 506 30.18 -9.31 -14.90
C GLN A 506 31.27 -8.37 -14.34
N THR A 507 30.88 -7.39 -13.52
CA THR A 507 31.79 -6.43 -12.90
C THR A 507 32.32 -6.95 -11.56
N ILE A 508 31.49 -7.65 -10.78
CA ILE A 508 31.87 -8.25 -9.49
C ILE A 508 32.82 -9.44 -9.70
N GLN A 509 32.63 -10.26 -10.74
CA GLN A 509 33.55 -11.35 -11.08
C GLN A 509 34.96 -10.87 -11.50
N ARG A 510 35.09 -9.61 -11.95
CA ARG A 510 36.38 -8.98 -12.27
C ARG A 510 37.04 -8.29 -11.06
N LEU A 511 36.26 -7.96 -10.03
CA LEU A 511 36.75 -7.31 -8.80
C LEU A 511 37.02 -8.32 -7.67
N GLY A 512 36.43 -9.51 -7.72
CA GLY A 512 36.63 -10.59 -6.75
C GLY A 512 37.99 -11.32 -6.80
N THR A 513 38.90 -10.95 -7.72
CA THR A 513 40.23 -11.58 -7.82
C THR A 513 41.37 -10.82 -7.12
N ASN A 514 41.11 -9.68 -6.49
CA ASN A 514 42.14 -8.98 -5.70
C ASN A 514 41.66 -8.71 -4.27
N PRO A 515 42.22 -9.40 -3.25
CA PRO A 515 41.95 -9.04 -1.87
C PRO A 515 42.54 -7.65 -1.58
N VAL A 516 41.72 -6.72 -1.08
CA VAL A 516 42.17 -5.42 -0.62
C VAL A 516 42.83 -5.62 0.75
N GLU A 517 44.14 -5.90 0.75
CA GLU A 517 44.98 -5.64 1.91
C GLU A 517 45.01 -4.13 2.15
N ALA A 518 44.79 -3.73 3.41
CA ALA A 518 44.85 -2.33 3.84
C ALA A 518 46.28 -1.79 3.67
N ASN A 519 46.52 -1.11 2.55
CA ASN A 519 47.79 -0.43 2.31
C ASN A 519 47.72 0.97 2.93
N ILE A 520 48.49 1.20 3.98
CA ILE A 520 48.68 2.52 4.61
C ILE A 520 49.41 3.40 3.58
N PRO A 521 48.83 4.52 3.10
CA PRO A 521 49.47 5.29 2.04
C PRO A 521 50.70 6.03 2.58
N SER A 522 51.85 5.75 1.98
CA SER A 522 53.03 6.61 2.05
C SER A 522 52.72 7.94 1.35
N SER A 523 53.09 9.04 2.00
CA SER A 523 52.87 10.41 1.53
C SER A 523 53.59 10.66 0.20
N GLN A 524 52.85 10.64 -0.92
CA GLN A 524 53.31 11.26 -2.16
C GLN A 524 52.82 12.72 -2.22
N PRO A 525 53.68 13.66 -2.65
CA PRO A 525 53.29 15.07 -2.75
C PRO A 525 52.23 15.26 -3.85
N VAL A 526 51.15 15.94 -3.48
CA VAL A 526 50.00 16.28 -4.32
C VAL A 526 50.45 17.00 -5.59
N ARG A 527 50.07 16.47 -6.76
CA ARG A 527 50.26 17.16 -8.05
C ARG A 527 49.06 18.07 -8.32
N ILE A 528 49.29 19.37 -8.29
CA ILE A 528 48.28 20.39 -8.61
C ILE A 528 47.83 20.23 -10.08
N PRO A 529 46.52 20.17 -10.38
CA PRO A 529 45.97 20.18 -11.74
C PRO A 529 46.43 21.41 -12.55
N GLN A 530 46.66 21.25 -13.86
CA GLN A 530 47.21 22.31 -14.73
C GLN A 530 46.42 23.63 -14.66
N VAL A 531 45.08 23.53 -14.63
CA VAL A 531 44.18 24.71 -14.60
C VAL A 531 44.36 25.54 -13.32
N ALA A 532 44.60 24.89 -12.18
CA ALA A 532 44.90 25.57 -10.92
C ALA A 532 46.30 26.20 -10.92
N ARG A 533 47.25 25.62 -11.67
CA ARG A 533 48.56 26.22 -11.90
C ARG A 533 48.47 27.50 -12.72
N ASP A 534 47.70 27.48 -13.80
CA ASP A 534 47.53 28.64 -14.69
C ASP A 534 46.77 29.78 -13.99
N ALA A 535 45.79 29.46 -13.15
CA ALA A 535 45.07 30.44 -12.33
C ALA A 535 45.99 31.09 -11.28
N LEU A 536 46.88 30.33 -10.63
CA LEU A 536 47.80 30.83 -9.60
C LEU A 536 48.98 31.63 -10.18
N GLU A 537 49.47 31.28 -11.37
CA GLU A 537 50.48 32.07 -12.09
C GLU A 537 49.91 33.42 -12.56
N SER A 538 48.62 33.49 -12.92
CA SER A 538 47.94 34.74 -13.30
C SER A 538 47.81 35.75 -12.15
N VAL A 539 47.92 35.29 -10.90
CA VAL A 539 47.85 36.11 -9.67
C VAL A 539 49.26 36.38 -9.09
N GLY A 540 50.33 35.95 -9.79
CA GLY A 540 51.71 36.32 -9.45
C GLY A 540 52.33 35.52 -8.30
N ILE A 541 51.87 34.28 -8.03
CA ILE A 541 52.48 33.41 -7.02
C ILE A 541 53.44 32.42 -7.71
N PRO A 542 54.78 32.58 -7.58
CA PRO A 542 55.73 31.65 -8.19
C PRO A 542 55.86 30.35 -7.40
N PHE A 543 55.61 29.20 -8.04
CA PHE A 543 56.00 27.89 -7.51
C PHE A 543 57.49 27.63 -7.80
N GLY A 544 58.27 27.45 -6.73
CA GLY A 544 59.70 27.22 -6.80
C GLY A 544 60.06 25.96 -7.60
N ARG A 545 60.85 26.13 -8.66
CA ARG A 545 61.67 25.05 -9.23
C ARG A 545 62.74 24.67 -8.20
N ARG A 546 62.79 23.40 -7.80
CA ARG A 546 64.04 22.80 -7.33
C ARG A 546 64.42 21.66 -8.28
N SER A 547 65.70 21.70 -8.62
CA SER A 547 66.51 20.77 -9.41
C SER A 547 66.34 19.31 -9.04
#